data_AF-A0A3S0JV76-F1
#
_entry.id   AF-A0A3S0JV76-F1
#
_cell.length_a   1.000
_cell.length_b   1.000
_cell.length_c   1.000
_cell.angle_alpha   90.00
_cell.angle_beta   90.00
_cell.angle_gamma   90.00
#
_symmetry.space_group_name_H-M   'P 1'
#
loop_
_entity.id
_entity.type
_entity.pdbx_description
1 polymer ?
#
loop_
_entity_poly.entity_id
_entity_poly.type
_entity_poly.pdbx_seq_one_letter_code
_entity_poly.pdbx_strand_id
1 'polypeptide(L)'
;MASMLVLAHAKEWGQLPALEERCSAMVDRLRVIEPHESLDAEQVEHVLFLLERIRSDQAEVSGLIKPQLEDLIGRMGYLTQQKNLGRAYGPPH
;
A
#
# COMPACT_ATOMS: atom_id res chain seq x y z
N MET A 1 9.84 -6.65 11.63
CA MET A 1 9.04 -6.46 10.40
C MET A 1 8.58 -5.02 10.31
N ALA A 2 8.52 -4.46 9.11
CA ALA A 2 7.99 -3.12 8.89
C ALA A 2 6.49 -3.05 9.24
N SER A 3 6.04 -1.95 9.86
CA SER A 3 4.66 -1.81 10.34
C SER A 3 3.61 -1.88 9.22
N MET A 4 3.92 -1.39 8.01
CA MET A 4 3.04 -1.54 6.85
C MET A 4 2.81 -2.99 6.48
N LEU A 5 3.87 -3.81 6.57
CA LEU A 5 3.81 -5.22 6.23
C LEU A 5 2.99 -6.02 7.24
N VAL A 6 3.13 -5.69 8.53
CA VAL A 6 2.30 -6.27 9.60
C VAL A 6 0.81 -6.00 9.36
N LEU A 7 0.46 -4.75 9.04
CA LEU A 7 -0.93 -4.37 8.75
C LEU A 7 -1.45 -5.03 7.47
N ALA A 8 -0.62 -5.13 6.42
CA ALA A 8 -0.99 -5.80 5.18
C ALA A 8 -1.26 -7.30 5.38
N HIS A 9 -0.42 -8.00 6.14
CA HIS A 9 -0.67 -9.41 6.51
C HIS A 9 -1.92 -9.59 7.37
N ALA A 10 -2.18 -8.64 8.27
CA ALA A 10 -3.41 -8.62 9.08
C ALA A 10 -4.66 -8.20 8.28
N LYS A 11 -4.52 -7.80 7.02
CA LYS A 11 -5.59 -7.26 6.16
C LYS A 11 -6.27 -6.01 6.74
N GLU A 12 -5.53 -5.26 7.56
CA GLU A 12 -5.96 -4.01 8.19
C GLU A 12 -5.84 -2.83 7.21
N TRP A 13 -6.47 -2.96 6.03
CA TRP A 13 -6.30 -2.03 4.91
C TRP A 13 -6.69 -0.59 5.25
N GLY A 14 -7.65 -0.39 6.17
CA GLY A 14 -8.08 0.94 6.61
C GLY A 14 -7.01 1.72 7.38
N GLN A 15 -6.00 1.05 7.93
CA GLN A 15 -4.92 1.69 8.70
C GLN A 15 -3.69 2.03 7.86
N LEU A 16 -3.58 1.46 6.65
CA LEU A 16 -2.44 1.69 5.75
C LEU A 16 -2.32 3.14 5.25
N PRO A 17 -3.40 3.84 4.83
CA PRO A 17 -3.29 5.20 4.33
C PRO A 17 -2.72 6.18 5.36
N ALA A 18 -3.17 6.10 6.62
CA ALA A 18 -2.65 6.95 7.70
C ALA A 18 -1.18 6.64 8.05
N LEU A 19 -0.72 5.40 7.82
CA LEU A 19 0.69 5.04 7.95
C LEU A 19 1.51 5.54 6.74
N GLU A 20 0.96 5.47 5.53
CA GLU A 20 1.56 6.00 4.31
C GLU A 20 1.77 7.52 4.39
N GLU A 21 0.76 8.26 4.85
CA GLU A 21 0.85 9.71 5.05
C GLU A 21 1.98 10.09 6.03
N ARG A 22 2.10 9.34 7.14
CA ARG A 22 3.19 9.53 8.11
C ARG A 22 4.56 9.23 7.49
N CYS A 23 4.67 8.15 6.71
CA CYS A 23 5.90 7.83 6.00
C CYS A 23 6.27 8.91 4.98
N SER A 24 5.31 9.38 4.18
CA SER A 24 5.51 10.47 3.21
C SER A 24 6.01 11.73 3.90
N ALA A 25 5.33 12.17 4.96
CA ALA A 25 5.72 13.36 5.71
C ALA A 25 7.14 13.25 6.29
N MET A 26 7.55 12.05 6.70
CA MET A 26 8.91 11.83 7.18
C MET A 26 9.94 11.89 6.06
N VAL A 27 9.65 11.31 4.90
CA VAL A 27 10.51 11.40 3.70
C VAL A 27 10.63 12.85 3.23
N ASP A 28 9.53 13.60 3.20
CA ASP A 28 9.51 15.00 2.81
C ASP A 28 10.38 15.86 3.74
N ARG A 29 10.33 15.60 5.05
CA ARG A 29 11.21 16.23 6.03
C ARG A 29 12.67 15.89 5.82
N LEU A 30 12.99 14.63 5.50
CA LEU A 30 14.37 14.22 5.21
C LEU A 30 14.90 14.87 3.94
N ARG A 31 14.04 15.10 2.94
CA ARG A 31 14.40 15.66 1.64
C ARG A 31 14.86 17.12 1.71
N VAL A 32 14.38 17.87 2.69
CA VAL A 32 14.74 19.29 2.89
C VAL A 32 15.93 19.50 3.83
N ILE A 33 16.42 18.43 4.47
CA ILE A 33 17.62 18.50 5.31
C ILE A 33 18.84 18.52 4.39
N GLU A 34 19.61 19.60 4.45
CA GLU A 34 20.90 19.69 3.78
C GLU A 34 21.94 18.89 4.59
N PRO A 35 22.63 17.91 3.98
CA PRO A 35 23.67 17.16 4.67
C PRO A 35 24.82 18.08 5.06
N HIS A 36 25.14 18.16 6.35
CA HIS A 36 26.23 19.00 6.85
C HIS A 36 27.60 18.33 6.65
N GLU A 37 27.62 17.00 6.58
CA GLU A 37 28.81 16.18 6.35
C GLU A 37 28.50 15.10 5.30
N SER A 38 29.53 14.71 4.53
CA SER A 38 29.43 13.57 3.63
C SER A 38 29.42 12.27 4.41
N LEU A 39 28.58 11.34 3.99
CA LEU A 39 28.58 9.99 4.55
C LEU A 39 29.91 9.30 4.24
N ASP A 40 30.45 8.57 5.23
CA ASP A 40 31.56 7.65 5.00
C ASP A 40 31.10 6.39 4.26
N ALA A 41 32.04 5.53 3.86
CA ALA A 41 31.74 4.34 3.06
C ALA A 41 30.79 3.36 3.78
N GLU A 42 30.95 3.17 5.09
CA GLU A 42 30.10 2.26 5.88
C GLU A 42 28.68 2.82 6.01
N GLN A 43 28.56 4.14 6.18
CA GLN A 43 27.28 4.84 6.22
C GLN A 43 26.56 4.78 4.87
N VAL A 44 27.28 4.93 3.76
CA VAL A 44 26.70 4.77 2.42
C VAL A 44 26.20 3.35 2.20
N GLU A 45 26.99 2.32 2.54
CA GLU A 45 26.56 0.93 2.44
C GLU A 45 25.32 0.64 3.29
N HIS A 46 25.27 1.20 4.49
CA HIS A 46 24.12 1.06 5.38
C HIS A 46 22.86 1.70 4.79
N VAL A 47 22.97 2.90 4.20
CA VAL A 47 21.84 3.56 3.53
C VAL A 47 21.36 2.73 2.33
N LEU A 48 22.27 2.20 1.52
CA LEU A 48 21.91 1.34 0.39
C LEU A 48 21.19 0.07 0.84
N PHE A 49 21.66 -0.56 1.91
CA PHE A 49 20.99 -1.71 2.53
C PHE A 49 19.57 -1.36 3.00
N LEU A 50 19.39 -0.23 3.67
CA LEU A 50 18.09 0.22 4.13
C LEU A 50 17.13 0.52 2.96
N LEU A 51 17.61 1.14 1.89
CA LEU A 51 16.82 1.40 0.69
C LEU A 51 16.36 0.11 0.02
N GLU A 52 17.23 -0.88 -0.09
CA GLU A 52 16.89 -2.18 -0.66
C GLU A 52 15.82 -2.88 0.19
N ARG A 53 15.96 -2.84 1.52
CA ARG A 53 14.97 -3.40 2.44
C ARG A 53 13.61 -2.71 2.30
N ILE A 54 13.57 -1.38 2.22
CA ILE A 54 12.32 -0.62 2.04
C ILE A 54 11.65 -1.00 0.71
N ARG A 55 12.41 -1.14 -0.38
CA ARG A 55 11.87 -1.56 -1.67
C ARG A 55 11.29 -2.97 -1.63
N SER A 56 11.98 -3.88 -0.95
CA SER A 56 11.50 -5.25 -0.76
C SER A 56 10.18 -5.27 0.04
N ASP A 57 10.12 -4.54 1.16
CA ASP A 57 8.91 -4.43 1.98
C ASP A 57 7.74 -3.82 1.18
N GLN A 58 7.99 -2.79 0.36
CA GLN A 58 6.98 -2.17 -0.50
C GLN A 58 6.48 -3.09 -1.61
N ALA A 59 7.36 -3.89 -2.20
CA ALA A 59 7.00 -4.87 -3.21
C ALA A 59 6.08 -5.96 -2.62
N GLU A 60 6.38 -6.43 -1.41
CA GLU A 60 5.55 -7.41 -0.71
C GLU A 60 4.17 -6.84 -0.36
N VAL A 61 4.11 -5.63 0.23
CA VAL A 61 2.83 -4.94 0.50
C VAL A 61 2.00 -4.78 -0.78
N SER A 62 2.63 -4.36 -1.88
CA SER A 62 1.95 -4.23 -3.18
C SER A 62 1.43 -5.56 -3.71
N GLY A 63 2.20 -6.63 -3.54
CA GLY A 63 1.80 -7.99 -3.91
C GLY A 63 0.60 -8.50 -3.12
N LEU A 64 0.45 -8.06 -1.87
CA LEU A 64 -0.71 -8.40 -1.02
C LEU A 64 -1.95 -7.57 -1.37
N ILE A 65 -1.80 -6.26 -1.64
CA ILE A 65 -2.93 -5.35 -1.86
C ILE A 65 -3.58 -5.55 -3.23
N LYS A 66 -2.79 -5.66 -4.31
CA LYS A 66 -3.32 -5.68 -5.68
C LYS A 66 -4.37 -6.77 -5.92
N PRO A 67 -4.14 -8.04 -5.53
CA PRO A 67 -5.14 -9.09 -5.74
C PRO A 67 -6.44 -8.85 -4.95
N GLN A 68 -6.36 -8.22 -3.77
CA GLN A 68 -7.54 -7.92 -2.96
C GLN A 68 -8.40 -6.83 -3.60
N LEU A 69 -7.77 -5.82 -4.21
CA LEU A 69 -8.49 -4.79 -4.97
C LEU A 69 -9.15 -5.37 -6.23
N GLU A 70 -8.44 -6.24 -6.95
CA GLU A 70 -8.98 -6.91 -8.14
C GLU A 70 -10.20 -7.78 -7.80
N ASP A 71 -10.13 -8.58 -6.73
CA ASP A 71 -11.26 -9.39 -6.26
C ASP A 71 -12.45 -8.52 -5.82
N LEU A 72 -12.21 -7.44 -5.08
CA LEU A 72 -13.26 -6.50 -4.67
C LEU A 72 -13.97 -5.87 -5.87
N ILE A 73 -13.21 -5.39 -6.86
CA ILE A 73 -13.76 -4.82 -8.09
C ILE A 73 -14.59 -5.86 -8.84
N GLY A 74 -14.11 -7.11 -8.94
CA GLY A 74 -14.84 -8.21 -9.55
C GLY A 74 -16.19 -8.48 -8.87
N ARG A 75 -16.20 -8.56 -7.53
CA ARG A 75 -17.43 -8.76 -6.73
C ARG A 75 -18.42 -7.60 -6.88
N MET A 76 -17.94 -6.37 -6.90
CA MET A 76 -18.79 -5.19 -7.14
C MET A 76 -19.40 -5.20 -8.54
N GLY A 77 -18.64 -5.61 -9.55
CA GLY A 77 -19.14 -5.81 -10.91
C GLY A 77 -20.27 -6.84 -10.96
N TYR A 78 -20.07 -8.00 -10.32
CA TYR A 78 -21.08 -9.04 -10.22
C TYR A 78 -22.38 -8.56 -9.53
N LEU A 79 -22.26 -7.89 -8.39
CA LEU A 79 -23.42 -7.34 -7.66
C LEU A 79 -24.19 -6.30 -8.48
N THR A 80 -23.47 -5.48 -9.25
CA THR A 80 -24.08 -4.49 -10.14
C THR A 80 -24.86 -5.17 -11.26
N GLN A 81 -24.29 -6.21 -11.87
CA GLN A 81 -24.96 -7.01 -12.89
C GLN A 81 -26.20 -7.70 -12.32
N GLN A 82 -26.12 -8.30 -11.13
CA GLN A 82 -27.26 -8.92 -10.45
C GLN A 82 -28.40 -7.92 -10.18
N LYS A 83 -28.07 -6.71 -9.71
CA LYS A 83 -29.04 -5.64 -9.48
C LYS A 83 -29.73 -5.19 -10.77
N ASN A 84 -28.98 -5.09 -11.87
CA ASN A 84 -29.52 -4.73 -13.17
C ASN A 84 -30.46 -5.81 -13.71
N LEU A 85 -30.10 -7.09 -13.56
CA LEU A 85 -30.97 -8.21 -13.93
C LEU A 85 -32.24 -8.25 -13.07
N GLY A 86 -32.14 -8.04 -11.76
CA GLY A 86 -33.31 -7.94 -10.88
C GLY A 86 -34.23 -6.76 -11.19
N ARG A 87 -33.71 -5.66 -11.74
CA ARG A 87 -34.52 -4.55 -12.27
C ARG A 87 -35.15 -4.85 -13.62
N ALA A 88 -34.42 -5.49 -14.52
CA ALA A 88 -34.89 -5.81 -15.87
C ALA A 88 -35.95 -6.93 -15.89
N TYR A 89 -35.85 -7.85 -14.94
CA TYR A 89 -36.73 -9.02 -14.81
C TYR A 89 -37.53 -9.03 -13.49
N GLY A 90 -37.63 -7.88 -12.81
CA GLY A 90 -38.46 -7.72 -11.60
C GLY A 90 -39.94 -7.97 -11.90
N PRO A 91 -40.74 -8.38 -10.90
CA PRO A 91 -41.97 -9.15 -11.13
C PRO A 91 -42.96 -8.38 -12.02
N PRO A 92 -43.62 -9.06 -12.99
CA PRO A 92 -44.84 -8.52 -13.57
C PRO A 92 -45.85 -8.42 -12.42
N HIS A 93 -46.50 -7.26 -12.34
CA HIS A 93 -47.55 -6.96 -11.36
C HIS A 93 -48.53 -8.11 -11.12
#